data_AF-A0A5N4E8N9-F1
#
_entry.id   AF-A0A5N4E8N9-F1
#
_cell.length_a   1.000
_cell.length_b   1.000
_cell.length_c   1.000
_cell.angle_alpha   90.00
_cell.angle_beta   90.00
_cell.angle_gamma   90.00
#
_symmetry.space_group_name_H-M   'P 1'
#
loop_
_entity.id
_entity.type
_entity.pdbx_description
1 polymer ?
#
loop_
_entity_poly.entity_id
_entity_poly.type
_entity_poly.pdbx_seq_one_letter_code
_entity_poly.pdbx_strand_id
1 'polypeptide(L)'
;MGNEMNSFMWELKTILFLPVIRYVISTLELMVAEDYMIVYLNGATPRRKMPGLGWMKKCYQMIDRRLRKNLKSFIIVHPSWFIRTILAVTRPFISSKFSSKIKYVSSLSELSGLIPMDCIHIPESIIKYDEERSYKRSVRLDEELREASEAAK
;
A
#
# COMPACT_ATOMS: atom_id res chain seq x y z
N MET A 1 -1.78 2.86 -35.63
CA MET A 1 -0.56 2.34 -34.96
C MET A 1 -0.49 2.63 -33.46
N GLY A 2 -0.97 3.77 -32.93
CA GLY A 2 -0.88 4.06 -31.48
C GLY A 2 -1.72 3.16 -30.56
N ASN A 3 -2.86 2.65 -31.01
CA ASN A 3 -3.75 1.83 -30.17
C ASN A 3 -3.26 0.38 -30.04
N GLU A 4 -2.69 -0.20 -31.11
CA GLU A 4 -2.15 -1.56 -31.07
C GLU A 4 -0.87 -1.65 -30.24
N MET A 5 0.03 -0.67 -30.34
CA MET A 5 1.24 -0.63 -29.54
C MET A 5 0.94 -0.44 -28.04
N ASN A 6 -0.09 0.35 -27.72
CA ASN A 6 -0.62 0.42 -26.36
C ASN A 6 -1.24 -0.92 -25.94
N SER A 7 -2.08 -1.55 -26.77
CA SER A 7 -2.69 -2.86 -26.48
C SER A 7 -1.63 -3.94 -26.20
N PHE A 8 -0.58 -3.98 -27.01
CA PHE A 8 0.53 -4.91 -26.87
C PHE A 8 1.37 -4.63 -25.62
N MET A 9 1.62 -3.35 -25.30
CA MET A 9 2.23 -2.96 -24.03
C MET A 9 1.35 -3.30 -22.82
N TRP A 10 0.02 -3.20 -22.95
CA TRP A 10 -0.95 -3.60 -21.93
C TRP A 10 -0.96 -5.11 -21.74
N GLU A 11 -0.87 -5.90 -22.82
CA GLU A 11 -0.73 -7.35 -22.78
C GLU A 11 0.57 -7.79 -22.12
N LEU A 12 1.70 -7.20 -22.49
CA LEU A 12 3.00 -7.52 -21.88
C LEU A 12 3.03 -7.19 -20.37
N LYS A 13 2.47 -6.04 -19.96
CA LYS A 13 2.32 -5.71 -18.53
C LYS A 13 1.38 -6.67 -17.81
N THR A 14 0.31 -7.10 -18.47
CA THR A 14 -0.67 -8.04 -17.93
C THR A 14 -0.03 -9.43 -17.76
N ILE A 15 0.70 -9.93 -18.75
CA ILE A 15 1.41 -11.22 -18.73
C ILE A 15 2.48 -11.25 -17.62
N LEU A 16 3.20 -10.15 -17.39
CA LEU A 16 4.23 -10.08 -16.35
C LEU A 16 3.69 -9.91 -14.92
N PHE A 17 2.52 -9.26 -14.73
CA PHE A 17 1.99 -8.96 -13.39
C PHE A 17 0.86 -9.88 -12.91
N LEU A 18 0.12 -10.53 -13.82
CA LEU A 18 -0.90 -11.52 -13.45
C LEU A 18 -0.36 -12.69 -12.62
N PRO A 19 0.88 -13.20 -12.82
CA PRO A 19 1.43 -14.28 -11.99
C PRO A 19 1.55 -13.87 -10.52
N VAL A 20 1.93 -12.61 -10.25
CA VAL A 20 2.06 -12.09 -8.88
C VAL A 20 0.70 -11.99 -8.21
N ILE A 21 -0.31 -11.44 -8.89
CA ILE A 21 -1.68 -11.37 -8.36
C ILE A 21 -2.22 -12.78 -8.12
N ARG A 22 -2.01 -13.70 -9.07
CA ARG A 22 -2.48 -15.08 -8.96
C ARG A 22 -1.80 -15.82 -7.82
N TYR A 23 -0.49 -15.66 -7.65
CA TYR A 23 0.24 -16.20 -6.50
C TYR A 23 -0.33 -15.69 -5.18
N VAL A 24 -0.51 -14.37 -5.05
CA VAL A 24 -1.09 -13.77 -3.85
C VAL A 24 -2.49 -14.29 -3.59
N ILE A 25 -3.35 -14.36 -4.62
CA ILE A 25 -4.71 -14.90 -4.49
C ILE A 25 -4.66 -16.37 -4.05
N SER A 26 -3.83 -17.21 -4.67
CA SER A 26 -3.71 -18.63 -4.32
C SER A 26 -3.17 -18.84 -2.90
N THR A 27 -2.23 -18.01 -2.44
CA THR A 27 -1.77 -18.06 -1.03
C THR A 27 -2.87 -17.62 -0.08
N LEU A 28 -3.63 -16.56 -0.42
CA LEU A 28 -4.72 -16.08 0.39
C LEU A 28 -5.92 -17.04 0.40
N GLU A 29 -6.14 -17.80 -0.67
CA GLU A 29 -7.17 -18.85 -0.74
C GLU A 29 -6.91 -19.97 0.28
N LEU A 30 -5.65 -20.26 0.61
CA LEU A 30 -5.31 -21.22 1.68
C LEU A 30 -5.65 -20.67 3.08
N MET A 31 -5.65 -19.35 3.25
CA MET A 31 -5.97 -18.66 4.50
C MET A 31 -7.45 -18.20 4.56
N VAL A 32 -8.24 -18.44 3.52
CA VAL A 32 -9.61 -17.89 3.38
C VAL A 32 -10.59 -18.48 4.40
N ALA A 33 -10.23 -19.54 5.11
CA ALA A 33 -11.07 -20.10 6.17
C ALA A 33 -11.14 -19.19 7.41
N GLU A 34 -10.19 -18.27 7.60
CA GLU A 34 -10.06 -17.43 8.79
C GLU A 34 -10.00 -15.94 8.46
N ASP A 35 -10.27 -15.11 9.47
CA ASP A 35 -10.14 -13.67 9.34
C ASP A 35 -8.66 -13.28 9.26
N TYR A 36 -8.29 -12.54 8.21
CA TYR A 36 -6.88 -12.21 7.95
C TYR A 36 -6.67 -10.70 7.75
N MET A 37 -5.43 -10.24 7.95
CA MET A 37 -5.02 -8.85 7.75
C MET A 37 -3.95 -8.80 6.66
N ILE A 38 -4.04 -7.84 5.74
CA ILE A 38 -3.00 -7.60 4.74
C ILE A 38 -2.23 -6.35 5.15
N VAL A 39 -0.90 -6.46 5.19
CA VAL A 39 0.02 -5.32 5.35
C VAL A 39 0.75 -5.08 4.04
N TYR A 40 0.51 -3.92 3.42
CA TYR A 40 1.21 -3.47 2.23
C TYR A 40 2.34 -2.53 2.62
N LEU A 41 3.57 -3.02 2.52
CA LEU A 41 4.79 -2.26 2.75
C LEU A 41 5.18 -1.57 1.43
N ASN A 42 5.04 -0.25 1.37
CA ASN A 42 5.41 0.49 0.17
C ASN A 42 6.95 0.67 0.12
N GLY A 43 7.65 -0.37 -0.32
CA GLY A 43 9.10 -0.37 -0.48
C GLY A 43 9.53 0.22 -1.81
N ALA A 44 9.86 1.52 -1.81
CA ALA A 44 10.60 2.22 -2.86
C ALA A 44 10.18 1.93 -4.32
N THR A 45 8.93 1.51 -4.56
CA THR A 45 8.50 1.11 -5.90
C THR A 45 8.41 2.37 -6.76
N PRO A 46 9.23 2.51 -7.82
CA PRO A 46 9.18 3.69 -8.68
C PRO A 46 7.78 3.81 -9.30
N ARG A 47 7.24 5.02 -9.36
CA ARG A 47 5.88 5.29 -9.90
C ARG A 47 5.66 4.69 -11.30
N ARG A 48 6.71 4.56 -12.11
CA ARG A 48 6.67 3.92 -13.44
C ARG A 48 6.29 2.43 -13.40
N LYS A 49 6.61 1.74 -12.30
CA LYS A 49 6.28 0.33 -12.06
C LYS A 49 4.94 0.15 -11.34
N MET A 50 4.29 1.23 -10.91
CA MET A 50 2.98 1.12 -10.29
C MET A 50 1.86 0.96 -11.33
N PRO A 51 0.88 0.09 -11.05
CA PRO A 51 -0.24 -0.12 -11.94
C PRO A 51 -1.21 1.09 -11.95
N GLY A 52 -1.83 1.35 -13.11
CA GLY A 52 -2.79 2.44 -13.27
C GLY A 52 -4.20 2.14 -12.69
N LEU A 53 -5.09 3.13 -12.75
CA LEU A 53 -6.47 3.04 -12.22
C LEU A 53 -7.27 1.84 -12.77
N GLY A 54 -7.22 1.61 -14.09
CA GLY A 54 -7.93 0.50 -14.73
C GLY A 54 -7.44 -0.88 -14.27
N TRP A 55 -6.14 -1.00 -13.95
CA TRP A 55 -5.58 -2.23 -13.39
C TRP A 55 -6.04 -2.44 -11.96
N MET A 56 -6.07 -1.39 -11.13
CA MET A 56 -6.54 -1.49 -9.74
C MET A 56 -8.00 -1.95 -9.68
N LYS A 57 -8.83 -1.44 -10.60
CA LYS A 57 -10.21 -1.90 -10.76
C LYS A 57 -10.27 -3.39 -11.13
N LYS A 58 -9.51 -3.82 -12.16
CA LYS A 58 -9.48 -5.23 -12.59
C LYS A 58 -8.95 -6.15 -11.49
N CYS A 59 -7.89 -5.75 -10.79
CA CYS A 59 -7.33 -6.49 -9.66
C CYS A 59 -8.38 -6.70 -8.58
N TYR A 60 -9.09 -5.64 -8.16
CA TYR A 60 -10.18 -5.76 -7.19
C TYR A 60 -11.32 -6.67 -7.67
N GLN A 61 -11.62 -6.69 -8.98
CA GLN A 61 -12.63 -7.57 -9.57
C GLN A 61 -12.19 -9.03 -9.63
N MET A 62 -10.89 -9.30 -9.81
CA MET A 62 -10.32 -10.66 -9.81
C MET A 62 -10.28 -11.27 -8.41
N ILE A 63 -10.23 -10.46 -7.35
CA ILE A 63 -10.25 -10.96 -5.97
C ILE A 63 -11.64 -11.53 -5.68
N ASP A 64 -11.68 -12.82 -5.34
CA ASP A 64 -12.91 -13.52 -4.96
C ASP A 64 -13.65 -12.75 -3.84
N ARG A 65 -14.98 -12.82 -3.88
CA ARG A 65 -15.85 -12.27 -2.85
C ARG A 65 -15.50 -12.80 -1.45
N ARG A 66 -15.08 -14.06 -1.31
CA ARG A 66 -14.72 -14.68 -0.02
C ARG A 66 -13.53 -13.99 0.63
N LEU A 67 -12.45 -13.79 -0.14
CA LEU A 67 -11.25 -13.07 0.29
C LEU A 67 -11.58 -11.67 0.81
N ARG A 68 -12.40 -10.92 0.06
CA ARG A 68 -12.82 -9.56 0.48
C ARG A 68 -13.66 -9.53 1.77
N LYS A 69 -14.41 -10.60 2.05
CA LYS A 69 -15.24 -10.69 3.26
C LYS A 69 -14.38 -10.93 4.50
N ASN A 70 -13.48 -11.90 4.43
CA ASN A 70 -12.67 -12.37 5.57
C ASN A 70 -11.46 -11.47 5.85
N LEU A 71 -11.13 -10.56 4.93
CA LEU A 71 -10.17 -9.50 5.21
C LEU A 71 -10.68 -8.60 6.36
N LYS A 72 -10.00 -8.59 7.51
CA LYS A 72 -10.34 -7.73 8.65
C LYS A 72 -9.84 -6.30 8.47
N SER A 73 -8.60 -6.15 8.00
CA SER A 73 -7.96 -4.85 7.79
C SER A 73 -6.95 -4.93 6.65
N PHE A 74 -6.87 -3.85 5.86
CA PHE A 74 -5.84 -3.65 4.85
C PHE A 74 -4.98 -2.44 5.25
N ILE A 75 -3.80 -2.69 5.78
CA ILE A 75 -2.91 -1.66 6.31
C ILE A 75 -1.87 -1.31 5.25
N ILE A 76 -1.80 -0.04 4.87
CA ILE A 76 -0.84 0.49 3.90
C ILE A 76 0.19 1.31 4.68
N VAL A 77 1.42 0.81 4.70
CA VAL A 77 2.57 1.44 5.37
C VAL A 77 3.30 2.34 4.38
N HIS A 78 3.62 3.55 4.82
CA HIS A 78 4.22 4.61 3.99
C HIS A 78 3.44 4.89 2.71
N PRO A 79 2.14 5.19 2.80
CA PRO A 79 1.32 5.46 1.61
C PRO A 79 1.92 6.60 0.81
N SER A 80 2.21 6.35 -0.48
CA SER A 80 2.59 7.41 -1.41
C SER A 80 1.37 8.26 -1.75
N TRP A 81 1.61 9.52 -2.16
CA TRP A 81 0.54 10.39 -2.65
C TRP A 81 -0.24 9.74 -3.80
N PHE A 82 0.46 9.02 -4.67
CA PHE A 82 -0.14 8.27 -5.78
C PHE A 82 -1.13 7.19 -5.31
N ILE A 83 -0.77 6.38 -4.30
CA ILE A 83 -1.68 5.36 -3.73
C ILE A 83 -2.92 6.03 -3.13
N ARG A 84 -2.73 7.12 -2.38
CA ARG A 84 -3.85 7.87 -1.77
C ARG A 84 -4.82 8.36 -2.84
N THR A 85 -4.31 8.97 -3.91
CA THR A 85 -5.12 9.47 -5.03
C THR A 85 -5.84 8.34 -5.75
N ILE A 86 -5.17 7.22 -6.04
CA ILE A 86 -5.83 6.08 -6.67
C ILE A 86 -6.93 5.51 -5.80
N LEU A 87 -6.68 5.29 -4.51
CA LEU A 87 -7.70 4.75 -3.61
C LEU A 87 -8.88 5.70 -3.46
N ALA A 88 -8.64 7.01 -3.48
CA ALA A 88 -9.71 8.01 -3.49
C ALA A 88 -10.55 7.95 -4.79
N VAL A 89 -9.90 7.88 -5.96
CA VAL A 89 -10.58 7.83 -7.27
C VAL A 89 -11.29 6.49 -7.50
N THR A 90 -10.75 5.39 -6.97
CA THR A 90 -11.33 4.05 -7.09
C THR A 90 -12.39 3.76 -6.04
N ARG A 91 -12.48 4.58 -4.98
CA ARG A 91 -13.49 4.49 -3.91
C ARG A 91 -14.92 4.26 -4.38
N PRO A 92 -15.48 4.94 -5.42
CA PRO A 92 -16.84 4.67 -5.91
C PRO A 92 -17.04 3.25 -6.46
N PHE A 93 -15.98 2.55 -6.86
CA PHE A 93 -16.06 1.17 -7.36
C PHE A 93 -15.80 0.12 -6.28
N ILE A 94 -15.29 0.55 -5.12
CA ILE A 94 -14.98 -0.31 -3.98
C ILE A 94 -16.15 -0.20 -2.99
N SER A 95 -16.56 -1.33 -2.42
CA SER A 95 -17.65 -1.29 -1.43
C SER A 95 -17.26 -0.41 -0.24
N SER A 96 -18.24 0.30 0.35
CA SER A 96 -18.02 1.11 1.56
C SER A 96 -17.41 0.27 2.69
N LYS A 97 -17.87 -0.98 2.85
CA LYS A 97 -17.36 -1.99 3.79
C LYS A 97 -15.90 -2.35 3.57
N PHE A 98 -15.41 -2.34 2.33
CA PHE A 98 -13.99 -2.60 2.05
C PHE A 98 -13.17 -1.35 2.29
N SER A 99 -13.67 -0.18 1.87
CA SER A 99 -13.00 1.10 2.11
C SER A 99 -12.78 1.35 3.62
N SER A 100 -13.73 0.96 4.48
CA SER A 100 -13.57 1.06 5.94
C SER A 100 -12.52 0.12 6.53
N LYS A 101 -12.08 -0.90 5.80
CA LYS A 101 -11.00 -1.80 6.20
C LYS A 101 -9.62 -1.23 5.86
N ILE A 102 -9.53 -0.21 5.02
CA ILE A 102 -8.25 0.38 4.58
C ILE A 102 -7.75 1.34 5.67
N LYS A 103 -6.54 1.08 6.17
CA LYS A 103 -5.85 1.94 7.13
C LYS A 103 -4.52 2.41 6.55
N TYR A 104 -4.19 3.66 6.79
CA TYR A 104 -2.92 4.27 6.37
C TYR A 104 -2.05 4.48 7.59
N VAL A 105 -0.84 3.94 7.58
CA VAL A 105 0.16 4.19 8.63
C VAL A 105 1.41 4.80 8.04
N SER A 106 1.95 5.78 8.75
CA SER A 106 3.04 6.61 8.26
C SER A 106 4.43 6.12 8.67
N SER A 107 4.53 5.29 9.72
CA SER A 107 5.75 4.71 10.28
C SER A 107 5.56 3.25 10.70
N LEU A 108 6.67 2.53 10.91
CA LEU A 108 6.62 1.17 11.48
C LEU A 108 6.23 1.19 12.97
N SER A 109 6.51 2.29 13.67
CA SER A 109 6.05 2.49 15.05
C SER A 109 4.52 2.60 15.16
N GLU A 110 3.86 3.19 14.15
CA GLU A 110 2.39 3.21 14.11
C GLU A 110 1.82 1.83 13.77
N LEU A 111 2.55 1.05 12.94
CA LEU A 111 2.19 -0.34 12.62
C LEU A 111 2.26 -1.25 13.86
N SER A 112 3.31 -1.11 14.68
CA SER A 112 3.50 -1.94 15.88
C SER A 112 2.41 -1.72 16.95
N GLY A 113 1.76 -0.55 16.95
CA GLY A 113 0.58 -0.29 17.78
C GLY A 113 -0.70 -0.98 17.29
N LEU A 114 -0.74 -1.42 16.03
CA LEU A 114 -1.91 -2.08 15.43
C LEU A 114 -1.82 -3.60 15.43
N ILE A 115 -0.61 -4.15 15.29
CA ILE A 115 -0.37 -5.58 15.15
C ILE A 115 0.95 -5.97 15.81
N PRO A 116 1.05 -7.18 16.41
CA PRO A 116 2.30 -7.70 16.93
C PRO A 116 3.34 -7.82 15.81
N MET A 117 4.52 -7.25 16.03
CA MET A 117 5.59 -7.22 15.03
C MET A 117 6.28 -8.59 14.89
N ASP A 118 6.15 -9.48 15.89
CA ASP A 118 6.74 -10.82 15.90
C ASP A 118 6.21 -11.72 14.77
N CYS A 119 5.00 -11.42 14.29
CA CYS A 119 4.34 -12.16 13.22
C CYS A 119 4.67 -11.63 11.81
N ILE A 120 5.50 -10.58 11.70
CA ILE A 120 5.69 -9.83 10.45
C ILE A 120 7.17 -9.78 10.10
N HIS A 121 7.53 -10.42 8.99
CA HIS A 121 8.86 -10.27 8.44
C HIS A 121 8.96 -9.00 7.60
N ILE A 122 9.53 -7.94 8.18
CA ILE A 122 9.74 -6.65 7.49
C ILE A 122 11.10 -6.67 6.79
N PRO A 123 11.16 -6.43 5.47
CA PRO A 123 12.42 -6.33 4.75
C PRO A 123 13.29 -5.19 5.27
N GLU A 124 14.60 -5.41 5.35
CA GLU A 124 15.58 -4.44 5.84
C GLU A 124 15.54 -3.09 5.08
N SER A 125 15.20 -3.13 3.78
CA SER A 125 15.04 -1.92 2.97
C SER A 125 13.92 -0.99 3.44
N ILE A 126 12.85 -1.55 4.04
CA ILE A 126 11.75 -0.76 4.61
C ILE A 126 12.17 -0.17 5.95
N ILE A 127 12.91 -0.93 6.76
CA ILE A 127 13.41 -0.48 8.07
C ILE A 127 14.31 0.74 7.87
N LYS A 128 15.31 0.63 6.98
CA LYS A 128 16.19 1.76 6.63
C LYS A 128 15.41 2.97 6.12
N TYR A 129 14.41 2.73 5.28
CA TYR A 129 13.56 3.82 4.77
C TYR A 129 12.77 4.54 5.88
N ASP A 130 12.24 3.81 6.86
CA ASP A 130 11.52 4.39 8.00
C ASP A 130 12.47 5.15 8.93
N GLU A 131 13.67 4.63 9.18
CA GLU A 131 14.73 5.27 9.97
C GLU A 131 15.16 6.61 9.35
N GLU A 132 15.48 6.62 8.05
CA GLU A 132 15.84 7.85 7.33
C GLU A 132 14.73 8.91 7.40
N ARG A 133 13.48 8.47 7.33
CA ARG A 133 12.32 9.36 7.36
C ARG A 133 12.03 9.89 8.76
N SER A 134 12.26 9.07 9.77
CA SER A 134 12.16 9.44 11.18
C SER A 134 13.25 10.44 11.57
N TYR A 135 14.49 10.22 11.13
CA TYR A 135 15.60 11.17 11.31
C TYR A 135 15.31 12.53 10.64
N LYS A 136 14.86 12.52 9.38
CA LYS A 136 14.47 13.77 8.68
C LYS A 136 13.31 14.50 9.39
N ARG A 137 12.44 13.78 10.09
CA ARG A 137 11.34 14.37 10.85
C ARG A 137 11.83 14.99 12.15
N SER A 138 12.73 14.35 12.89
CA SER A 138 13.27 14.91 14.14
C SER A 138 14.07 16.19 13.88
N VAL A 139 14.96 16.19 12.88
CA VAL A 139 15.76 17.37 12.53
C VAL A 139 14.90 18.59 12.19
N ARG A 140 13.76 18.39 11.51
CA ARG A 140 12.84 19.49 11.19
C ARG A 140 12.13 20.04 12.42
N LEU A 141 11.70 19.17 13.33
CA LEU A 141 11.04 19.58 14.56
C LEU A 141 12.01 20.38 15.46
N ASP A 142 13.26 19.95 15.54
CA ASP A 142 14.29 20.66 16.31
C ASP A 142 14.56 22.06 15.74
N GLU A 143 14.59 22.20 14.41
CA GLU A 143 14.77 23.51 13.75
C GLU A 143 13.53 24.41 13.91
N GLU A 144 12.32 23.88 13.74
CA GLU A 144 11.08 24.63 13.98
C GLU A 144 10.97 25.11 15.43
N LEU A 145 11.38 24.28 16.41
CA LEU A 145 11.42 24.67 17.81
C LEU A 145 12.45 25.77 18.07
N ARG A 146 13.61 25.71 17.41
CA ARG A 146 14.66 26.73 17.50
C ARG A 146 14.17 28.06 16.93
N GLU A 147 13.61 28.05 15.72
CA GLU A 147 13.04 29.23 15.05
C GLU A 147 11.89 29.84 15.85
N ALA A 148 10.99 29.02 16.40
CA ALA A 148 9.89 29.50 17.24
C ALA A 148 10.40 30.15 18.54
N SER A 149 11.49 29.65 19.12
CA SER A 149 12.12 30.23 20.31
C SER A 149 12.83 31.56 20.02
N GLU A 150 13.38 31.71 18.81
CA GLU A 150 14.04 32.93 18.35
C GLU A 150 13.02 34.02 17.95
N ALA A 151 11.91 33.65 17.31
CA ALA A 151 10.83 34.58 16.94
C ALA A 151 10.01 35.10 18.13
N ALA A 152 10.10 34.42 19.28
CA ALA A 152 9.44 34.83 20.52
C ALA A 152 10.29 35.78 21.39
N LYS A 153 11.53 36.10 20.97
CA LYS A 153 12.41 37.10 21.59
C LYS A 153 12.34 38.43 20.85
#